data_AF-A0A2E0VZ25-F1
#
_entry.id   AF-A0A2E0VZ25-F1
#
_cell.length_a   1.000
_cell.length_b   1.000
_cell.length_c   1.000
_cell.angle_alpha   90.00
_cell.angle_beta   90.00
_cell.angle_gamma   90.00
#
_symmetry.space_group_name_H-M   'P 1'
#
loop_
_entity.id
_entity.type
_entity.pdbx_description
1 polymer ?
#
loop_
_entity_poly.entity_id
_entity_poly.type
_entity_poly.pdbx_seq_one_letter_code
_entity_poly.pdbx_strand_id
1 'polypeptide(L)'
;MVLKNIAIRRGWNKKRSKLKARILRGASIDSEQLKKYNLYDWYKKNKISKQQSPSSSNGFIIPRDSIEFRIPTNFSLIEDHDKSFDFLNKIDTLLNGNKPLNLTILHTNTKNIDLAASFLFDEKIRKYKEKWAKLKYRIVSSGEVSHTNRNVNNFLLSFGLLKLLNINPDQFGSNFFDKDYLDKYETHKFYGNSVETHLLSQAASGLADYFNKCLRHNNYQMSNVTYLNLIGAISEIIGNAEEHASADRVDWVTLGCYDKSDHECSFAIINYGKSFYQSLKESKYTTATAITEVQTLVANNKNFFQRQLEKFKKVSEEPFWNIMALQDGISSKRTDQKTGKASTRGQGLMDFLQFIEGIGVKDTSKVSFISGKSKLFIDFSYPIHYVQIGANEKRRRIVFNKFNKLLGEQDSDKVISLEESFPGTIISGKFTINEKYLDSIK
;
A
#
# COMPACT_ATOMS: atom_id res chain seq x y z
N MET A 1 56.25 -31.63 36.77
CA MET A 1 56.13 -31.69 35.29
C MET A 1 54.74 -32.13 34.81
N VAL A 2 54.11 -33.13 35.45
CA VAL A 2 52.80 -33.71 35.07
C VAL A 2 51.63 -32.70 35.07
N LEU A 3 51.54 -31.81 36.07
CA LEU A 3 50.45 -30.82 36.19
C LEU A 3 50.48 -29.74 35.08
N LYS A 4 51.67 -29.31 34.64
CA LYS A 4 51.83 -28.36 33.52
C LYS A 4 51.31 -28.94 32.20
N ASN A 5 51.57 -30.23 31.94
CA ASN A 5 51.11 -30.92 30.74
C ASN A 5 49.58 -31.09 30.71
N ILE A 6 48.93 -31.27 31.87
CA ILE A 6 47.47 -31.37 31.97
C ILE A 6 46.81 -30.01 31.70
N ALA A 7 47.36 -28.91 32.24
CA ALA A 7 46.84 -27.57 32.02
C ALA A 7 46.92 -27.13 30.55
N ILE A 8 48.06 -27.41 29.90
CA ILE A 8 48.26 -27.13 28.46
C ILE A 8 47.27 -27.93 27.60
N ARG A 9 47.04 -29.21 27.91
CA ARG A 9 46.10 -30.08 27.20
C ARG A 9 44.64 -29.61 27.35
N ARG A 10 44.25 -29.12 28.54
CA ARG A 10 42.93 -28.52 28.78
C ARG A 10 42.72 -27.23 27.97
N GLY A 11 43.72 -26.34 27.93
CA GLY A 11 43.68 -25.11 27.14
C GLY A 11 43.56 -25.39 25.63
N TRP A 12 44.32 -26.37 25.14
CA TRP A 12 44.28 -26.81 23.74
C TRP A 12 42.89 -27.37 23.36
N ASN A 13 42.32 -28.25 24.18
CA ASN A 13 40.97 -28.81 23.94
C ASN A 13 39.87 -27.75 23.95
N LYS A 14 39.92 -26.78 24.89
CA LYS A 14 38.93 -25.69 24.97
C LYS A 14 38.98 -24.81 23.72
N LYS A 15 40.17 -24.44 23.26
CA LYS A 15 40.35 -23.60 22.06
C LYS A 15 39.96 -24.35 20.78
N ARG A 16 40.31 -25.63 20.68
CA ARG A 16 39.88 -26.53 19.60
C ARG A 16 38.35 -26.66 19.53
N SER A 17 37.68 -26.83 20.67
CA SER A 17 36.21 -26.91 20.74
C SER A 17 35.54 -25.61 20.27
N LYS A 18 36.06 -24.44 20.68
CA LYS A 18 35.58 -23.14 20.21
C LYS A 18 35.75 -22.95 18.69
N LEU A 19 36.89 -23.37 18.13
CA LEU A 19 37.12 -23.30 16.69
C LEU A 19 36.16 -24.21 15.92
N LYS A 20 35.90 -25.44 16.41
CA LYS A 20 34.87 -26.32 15.85
C LYS A 20 33.49 -25.66 15.83
N ALA A 21 33.08 -25.03 16.92
CA ALA A 21 31.80 -24.31 16.99
C ALA A 21 31.72 -23.14 16.01
N ARG A 22 32.82 -22.40 15.81
CA ARG A 22 32.89 -21.30 14.82
C ARG A 22 32.78 -21.81 13.38
N ILE A 23 33.45 -22.91 13.06
CA ILE A 23 33.38 -23.56 11.74
C ILE A 23 31.94 -24.03 11.44
N LEU A 24 31.25 -24.62 12.42
CA LEU A 24 29.83 -25.02 12.27
C LEU A 24 28.89 -23.82 12.08
N ARG A 25 29.28 -22.63 12.56
CA ARG A 25 28.56 -21.36 12.33
C ARG A 25 28.97 -20.65 11.03
N GLY A 26 29.77 -21.29 10.18
CA GLY A 26 30.17 -20.76 8.88
C GLY A 26 31.33 -19.75 8.90
N ALA A 27 32.05 -19.61 10.01
CA ALA A 27 33.20 -18.70 10.07
C ALA A 27 34.37 -19.22 9.22
N SER A 28 35.01 -18.33 8.46
CA SER A 28 36.31 -18.60 7.85
C SER A 28 37.38 -18.65 8.95
N ILE A 29 38.20 -19.71 8.96
CA ILE A 29 39.30 -19.89 9.92
C ILE A 29 40.59 -20.00 9.12
N ASP A 30 41.61 -19.28 9.58
CA ASP A 30 42.94 -19.28 8.97
C ASP A 30 43.59 -20.68 8.93
N SER A 31 44.34 -20.93 7.86
CA SER A 31 44.92 -22.25 7.56
C SER A 31 45.98 -22.69 8.57
N GLU A 32 46.75 -21.77 9.16
CA GLU A 32 47.71 -22.10 10.21
C GLU A 32 47.00 -22.48 11.51
N GLN A 33 45.89 -21.80 11.83
CA GLN A 33 45.06 -22.16 12.99
C GLN A 33 44.44 -23.55 12.83
N LEU A 34 44.01 -23.93 11.61
CA LEU A 34 43.47 -25.26 11.35
C LEU A 34 44.52 -26.37 11.50
N LYS A 35 45.75 -26.13 11.04
CA LYS A 35 46.89 -27.05 11.24
C LYS A 35 47.25 -27.16 12.72
N LYS A 36 47.38 -26.04 13.43
CA LYS A 36 47.76 -26.00 14.87
C LYS A 36 46.83 -26.81 15.78
N TYR A 37 45.55 -26.93 15.44
CA TYR A 37 44.56 -27.65 16.25
C TYR A 37 44.08 -28.98 15.64
N ASN A 38 44.76 -29.50 14.60
CA ASN A 38 44.36 -30.71 13.87
C ASN A 38 42.88 -30.69 13.50
N LEU A 39 42.48 -29.60 12.84
CA LEU A 39 41.12 -29.35 12.37
C LEU A 39 41.03 -29.30 10.85
N TYR A 40 42.08 -29.55 10.09
CA TYR A 40 42.04 -29.40 8.62
C TYR A 40 41.04 -30.35 7.95
N ASP A 41 41.11 -31.65 8.23
CA ASP A 41 40.16 -32.63 7.68
C ASP A 41 38.75 -32.44 8.24
N TRP A 42 38.68 -32.06 9.52
CA TRP A 42 37.42 -31.75 10.17
C TRP A 42 36.77 -30.49 9.57
N TYR A 43 37.56 -29.47 9.25
CA TYR A 43 37.14 -28.27 8.55
C TYR A 43 36.72 -28.60 7.12
N LYS A 44 37.47 -29.38 6.34
CA LYS A 44 37.01 -29.81 5.01
C LYS A 44 35.70 -30.62 5.05
N LYS A 45 35.51 -31.48 6.06
CA LYS A 45 34.29 -32.29 6.24
C LYS A 45 33.09 -31.48 6.74
N ASN A 46 33.31 -30.43 7.54
CA ASN A 46 32.24 -29.64 8.18
C ASN A 46 32.09 -28.21 7.63
N LYS A 47 33.03 -27.75 6.79
CA LYS A 47 32.87 -26.60 5.89
C LYS A 47 31.99 -27.10 4.78
N ILE A 48 30.69 -27.04 5.04
CA ILE A 48 29.62 -27.46 4.15
C ILE A 48 29.94 -26.94 2.74
N SER A 49 30.34 -27.85 1.86
CA SER A 49 30.09 -27.72 0.44
C SER A 49 28.59 -27.53 0.30
N LYS A 50 28.15 -26.38 -0.23
CA LYS A 50 26.80 -26.17 -0.75
C LYS A 50 26.53 -27.18 -1.87
N GLN A 51 26.30 -28.43 -1.50
CA GLN A 51 25.82 -29.53 -2.33
C GLN A 51 25.37 -30.63 -1.37
N GLN A 52 24.45 -30.28 -0.48
CA GLN A 52 23.62 -31.27 0.22
C GLN A 52 22.18 -30.76 0.21
N SER A 53 21.31 -31.71 -0.13
CA SER A 53 19.85 -31.73 -0.03
C SER A 53 19.29 -30.90 1.14
N PRO A 54 18.02 -30.44 1.04
CA PRO A 54 17.48 -29.36 1.87
C PRO A 54 17.66 -29.68 3.35
N SER A 55 18.59 -28.97 3.98
CA SER A 55 18.90 -29.16 5.39
C SER A 55 17.72 -28.68 6.22
N SER A 56 17.02 -29.64 6.82
CA SER A 56 15.95 -29.48 7.78
C SER A 56 16.47 -28.91 9.11
N SER A 57 16.72 -27.61 9.17
CA SER A 57 16.74 -26.91 10.45
C SER A 57 15.28 -26.66 10.86
N ASN A 58 14.80 -27.37 11.89
CA ASN A 58 13.45 -27.31 12.48
C ASN A 58 12.31 -28.04 11.74
N GLY A 59 12.60 -29.08 10.94
CA GLY A 59 11.56 -29.85 10.23
C GLY A 59 10.90 -29.11 9.07
N PHE A 60 11.45 -27.95 8.69
CA PHE A 60 11.04 -27.23 7.48
C PHE A 60 11.85 -27.70 6.26
N ILE A 61 11.18 -27.80 5.12
CA ILE A 61 11.77 -28.09 3.81
C ILE A 61 12.11 -26.76 3.13
N ILE A 62 13.33 -26.64 2.60
CA ILE A 62 13.71 -25.48 1.78
C ILE A 62 13.45 -25.84 0.32
N PRO A 63 12.70 -25.03 -0.44
CA PRO A 63 12.51 -25.26 -1.87
C PRO A 63 13.84 -25.28 -2.63
N ARG A 64 13.93 -26.09 -3.68
CA ARG A 64 15.11 -26.10 -4.58
C ARG A 64 15.05 -24.99 -5.60
N ASP A 65 13.85 -24.69 -6.09
CA ASP A 65 13.66 -23.73 -7.16
C ASP A 65 13.50 -22.32 -6.60
N SER A 66 13.82 -21.34 -7.43
CA SER A 66 13.66 -19.93 -7.14
C SER A 66 12.92 -19.24 -8.27
N ILE A 67 12.26 -18.14 -7.94
CA ILE A 67 11.68 -17.22 -8.91
C ILE A 67 12.19 -15.81 -8.67
N GLU A 68 12.40 -15.10 -9.78
CA GLU A 68 12.89 -13.73 -9.76
C GLU A 68 11.76 -12.75 -10.05
N PHE A 69 11.64 -11.73 -9.21
CA PHE A 69 10.76 -10.58 -9.39
C PHE A 69 11.61 -9.33 -9.60
N ARG A 70 11.52 -8.74 -10.79
CA ARG A 70 12.12 -7.43 -11.08
C ARG A 70 11.07 -6.35 -10.83
N ILE A 71 11.30 -5.54 -9.81
CA ILE A 71 10.37 -4.47 -9.45
C ILE A 71 10.39 -3.40 -10.56
N PRO A 72 9.23 -2.87 -10.97
CA PRO A 72 9.17 -1.81 -11.98
C PRO A 72 10.03 -0.59 -11.63
N THR A 73 10.49 0.14 -12.65
CA THR A 73 11.25 1.38 -12.46
C THR A 73 10.41 2.45 -11.76
N ASN A 74 9.13 2.58 -12.14
CA ASN A 74 8.13 3.34 -11.42
C ASN A 74 7.10 2.34 -10.88
N PHE A 75 7.22 1.97 -9.61
CA PHE A 75 6.28 1.05 -8.98
C PHE A 75 5.23 1.84 -8.21
N SER A 76 4.22 2.33 -8.94
CA SER A 76 3.21 3.24 -8.42
C SER A 76 1.83 3.01 -9.03
N LEU A 77 0.83 2.79 -8.18
CA LEU A 77 -0.59 2.81 -8.54
C LEU A 77 -1.13 4.22 -8.81
N ILE A 78 -0.45 5.27 -8.31
CA ILE A 78 -0.80 6.67 -8.60
C ILE A 78 -0.33 7.05 -10.01
N GLU A 79 0.91 6.76 -10.39
CA GLU A 79 1.52 7.29 -11.62
C GLU A 79 1.70 6.26 -12.75
N ASP A 80 1.99 4.99 -12.46
CA ASP A 80 2.25 3.93 -13.47
C ASP A 80 1.43 2.66 -13.14
N HIS A 81 0.12 2.87 -13.07
CA HIS A 81 -0.83 1.93 -12.52
C HIS A 81 -0.96 0.62 -13.32
N ASP A 82 -0.96 0.68 -14.66
CA ASP A 82 -1.05 -0.52 -15.50
C ASP A 82 0.14 -1.44 -15.25
N LYS A 83 1.38 -0.92 -15.36
CA LYS A 83 2.58 -1.73 -15.11
C LYS A 83 2.65 -2.25 -13.68
N SER A 84 2.17 -1.46 -12.71
CA SER A 84 2.16 -1.84 -11.30
C SER A 84 1.14 -2.94 -11.01
N PHE A 85 -0.08 -2.85 -11.57
CA PHE A 85 -1.09 -3.91 -11.47
C PHE A 85 -0.67 -5.18 -12.20
N ASP A 86 -0.16 -5.06 -13.42
CA ASP A 86 0.37 -6.20 -14.17
C ASP A 86 1.45 -6.95 -13.38
N PHE A 87 2.36 -6.20 -12.75
CA PHE A 87 3.39 -6.77 -11.90
C PHE A 87 2.79 -7.48 -10.67
N LEU A 88 1.85 -6.82 -9.96
CA LEU A 88 1.18 -7.40 -8.80
C LEU A 88 0.37 -8.66 -9.14
N ASN A 89 -0.27 -8.70 -10.30
CA ASN A 89 -1.05 -9.85 -10.77
C ASN A 89 -0.15 -11.01 -11.19
N LYS A 90 0.98 -10.72 -11.85
CA LYS A 90 1.99 -11.74 -12.19
C LYS A 90 2.47 -12.48 -10.95
N ILE A 91 2.61 -11.82 -9.80
CA ILE A 91 2.99 -12.48 -8.54
C ILE A 91 1.98 -13.55 -8.16
N ASP A 92 0.69 -13.25 -8.24
CA ASP A 92 -0.34 -14.23 -7.92
C ASP A 92 -0.33 -15.39 -8.90
N THR A 93 -0.22 -15.12 -10.21
CA THR A 93 -0.11 -16.17 -11.22
C THR A 93 1.07 -17.10 -10.96
N LEU A 94 2.22 -16.53 -10.56
CA LEU A 94 3.46 -17.28 -10.37
C LEU A 94 3.52 -18.02 -9.02
N LEU A 95 2.94 -17.47 -7.96
CA LEU A 95 3.02 -18.04 -6.60
C LEU A 95 1.78 -18.85 -6.18
N ASN A 96 0.68 -18.80 -6.92
CA ASN A 96 -0.53 -19.57 -6.61
C ASN A 96 -0.39 -21.08 -6.79
N GLY A 97 0.61 -21.56 -7.53
CA GLY A 97 0.84 -22.97 -7.76
C GLY A 97 1.07 -23.81 -6.50
N ASN A 98 1.05 -25.15 -6.67
CA ASN A 98 1.29 -26.11 -5.58
C ASN A 98 2.78 -26.34 -5.26
N LYS A 99 3.69 -25.72 -6.03
CA LYS A 99 5.12 -25.84 -5.84
C LYS A 99 5.66 -24.62 -5.08
N PRO A 100 6.27 -24.79 -3.90
CA PRO A 100 6.91 -23.68 -3.19
C PRO A 100 8.18 -23.23 -3.92
N LEU A 101 8.45 -21.93 -3.89
CA LEU A 101 9.57 -21.29 -4.60
C LEU A 101 10.30 -20.34 -3.65
N ASN A 102 11.64 -20.36 -3.69
CA ASN A 102 12.43 -19.27 -3.10
C ASN A 102 12.25 -17.99 -3.92
N LEU A 103 12.43 -16.84 -3.29
CA LEU A 103 12.13 -15.55 -3.90
C LEU A 103 13.42 -14.74 -4.08
N THR A 104 13.66 -14.26 -5.29
CA THR A 104 14.71 -13.28 -5.60
C THR A 104 14.03 -11.98 -6.01
N ILE A 105 14.19 -10.91 -5.25
CA ILE A 105 13.46 -9.64 -5.44
C ILE A 105 14.47 -8.54 -5.77
N LEU A 106 14.39 -7.99 -6.97
CA LEU A 106 15.38 -7.05 -7.51
C LEU A 106 14.76 -5.66 -7.67
N HIS A 107 15.24 -4.70 -6.87
CA HIS A 107 14.88 -3.28 -6.96
C HIS A 107 15.92 -2.45 -7.74
N THR A 108 16.89 -3.10 -8.40
CA THR A 108 18.10 -2.46 -8.96
C THR A 108 17.82 -1.17 -9.76
N ASN A 109 16.74 -1.16 -10.55
CA ASN A 109 16.33 -0.05 -11.41
C ASN A 109 15.08 0.71 -10.90
N THR A 110 14.62 0.46 -9.67
CA THR A 110 13.45 1.11 -9.08
C THR A 110 13.81 2.53 -8.64
N LYS A 111 13.22 3.51 -9.31
CA LYS A 111 13.43 4.95 -9.07
C LYS A 111 12.35 5.56 -8.19
N ASN A 112 11.12 5.05 -8.29
CA ASN A 112 9.99 5.53 -7.52
C ASN A 112 9.16 4.34 -7.02
N ILE A 113 8.66 4.46 -5.80
CA ILE A 113 7.76 3.49 -5.21
C ILE A 113 6.67 4.25 -4.45
N ASP A 114 5.40 3.91 -4.68
CA ASP A 114 4.32 4.46 -3.87
C ASP A 114 3.88 3.51 -2.74
N LEU A 115 3.22 4.10 -1.75
CA LEU A 115 2.86 3.44 -0.51
C LEU A 115 1.92 2.25 -0.73
N ALA A 116 0.90 2.42 -1.59
CA ALA A 116 -0.09 1.39 -1.84
C ALA A 116 0.48 0.22 -2.65
N ALA A 117 1.27 0.49 -3.70
CA ALA A 117 1.94 -0.54 -4.49
C ALA A 117 2.91 -1.36 -3.63
N SER A 118 3.75 -0.69 -2.84
CA SER A 118 4.67 -1.37 -1.90
C SER A 118 3.90 -2.24 -0.92
N PHE A 119 2.84 -1.72 -0.31
CA PHE A 119 2.07 -2.45 0.67
C PHE A 119 1.42 -3.70 0.07
N LEU A 120 0.76 -3.58 -1.09
CA LEU A 120 0.13 -4.73 -1.75
C LEU A 120 1.14 -5.81 -2.13
N PHE A 121 2.34 -5.39 -2.57
CA PHE A 121 3.44 -6.31 -2.82
C PHE A 121 3.85 -7.05 -1.55
N ASP A 122 4.12 -6.31 -0.47
CA ASP A 122 4.53 -6.85 0.82
C ASP A 122 3.50 -7.86 1.36
N GLU A 123 2.21 -7.52 1.27
CA GLU A 123 1.11 -8.37 1.69
C GLU A 123 1.00 -9.66 0.88
N LYS A 124 1.17 -9.60 -0.46
CA LYS A 124 1.22 -10.80 -1.30
C LYS A 124 2.39 -11.70 -0.87
N ILE A 125 3.59 -11.13 -0.74
CA ILE A 125 4.78 -11.89 -0.33
C ILE A 125 4.57 -12.52 1.05
N ARG A 126 4.04 -11.77 2.02
CA ARG A 126 3.70 -12.26 3.37
C ARG A 126 2.71 -13.43 3.31
N LYS A 127 1.60 -13.25 2.59
CA LYS A 127 0.55 -14.27 2.40
C LYS A 127 1.11 -15.58 1.83
N TYR A 128 1.95 -15.52 0.80
CA TYR A 128 2.54 -16.72 0.22
C TYR A 128 3.57 -17.37 1.15
N LYS A 129 4.39 -16.60 1.85
CA LYS A 129 5.32 -17.15 2.86
C LYS A 129 4.56 -17.85 3.99
N GLU A 130 3.44 -17.29 4.45
CA GLU A 130 2.56 -17.92 5.44
C GLU A 130 1.88 -19.18 4.92
N LYS A 131 1.34 -19.15 3.69
CA LYS A 131 0.77 -20.34 3.01
C LYS A 131 1.77 -21.49 3.01
N TRP A 132 3.01 -21.23 2.59
CA TRP A 132 4.05 -22.24 2.49
C TRP A 132 4.59 -22.68 3.86
N ALA A 133 4.66 -21.78 4.83
CA ALA A 133 5.04 -22.13 6.20
C ALA A 133 4.06 -23.12 6.85
N LYS A 134 2.76 -23.01 6.57
CA LYS A 134 1.74 -24.00 7.01
C LYS A 134 2.03 -25.39 6.45
N LEU A 135 2.56 -25.45 5.23
CA LEU A 135 3.00 -26.68 4.56
C LEU A 135 4.43 -27.10 4.93
N LYS A 136 4.99 -26.53 6.01
CA LYS A 136 6.36 -26.78 6.49
C LYS A 136 7.44 -26.44 5.48
N TYR A 137 7.20 -25.52 4.56
CA TYR A 137 8.24 -24.95 3.71
C TYR A 137 8.80 -23.66 4.29
N ARG A 138 10.12 -23.53 4.31
CA ARG A 138 10.79 -22.27 4.63
C ARG A 138 11.23 -21.61 3.34
N ILE A 139 10.51 -20.58 2.96
CA ILE A 139 10.82 -19.76 1.78
C ILE A 139 12.00 -18.84 2.08
N VAL A 140 13.09 -19.00 1.35
CA VAL A 140 14.23 -18.08 1.40
C VAL A 140 13.95 -16.90 0.49
N SER A 141 14.19 -15.70 0.98
CA SER A 141 14.14 -14.46 0.19
C SER A 141 15.55 -13.92 0.05
N SER A 142 15.92 -13.53 -1.17
CA SER A 142 17.17 -12.85 -1.53
C SER A 142 16.85 -11.72 -2.50
N GLY A 143 17.81 -10.85 -2.79
CA GLY A 143 17.53 -9.72 -3.66
C GLY A 143 18.63 -8.67 -3.70
N GLU A 144 18.35 -7.63 -4.47
CA GLU A 144 19.17 -6.43 -4.59
C GLU A 144 18.30 -5.19 -4.34
N VAL A 145 18.88 -4.20 -3.67
CA VAL A 145 18.26 -2.90 -3.40
C VAL A 145 18.34 -1.99 -4.62
N SER A 146 17.70 -0.82 -4.59
CA SER A 146 17.84 0.15 -5.67
C SER A 146 19.24 0.72 -5.73
N HIS A 147 19.82 0.70 -6.93
CA HIS A 147 21.10 1.34 -7.22
C HIS A 147 20.93 2.75 -7.78
N THR A 148 19.69 3.15 -8.05
CA THR A 148 19.35 4.38 -8.75
C THR A 148 18.73 5.44 -7.85
N ASN A 149 18.10 5.03 -6.75
CA ASN A 149 17.51 5.96 -5.79
C ASN A 149 17.65 5.44 -4.35
N ARG A 150 18.39 6.18 -3.53
CA ARG A 150 18.56 5.87 -2.10
C ARG A 150 17.27 6.03 -1.30
N ASN A 151 16.42 7.00 -1.63
CA ASN A 151 15.18 7.26 -0.90
C ASN A 151 14.21 6.06 -1.01
N VAL A 152 14.21 5.36 -2.15
CA VAL A 152 13.49 4.08 -2.30
C VAL A 152 13.96 3.06 -1.26
N ASN A 153 15.26 2.94 -1.03
CA ASN A 153 15.80 1.98 -0.07
C ASN A 153 15.49 2.39 1.38
N ASN A 154 15.61 3.68 1.69
CA ASN A 154 15.24 4.21 3.01
C ASN A 154 13.75 3.95 3.30
N PHE A 155 12.87 4.22 2.33
CA PHE A 155 11.44 3.89 2.42
C PHE A 155 11.20 2.39 2.67
N LEU A 156 11.86 1.52 1.91
CA LEU A 156 11.71 0.06 2.05
C LEU A 156 12.20 -0.45 3.41
N LEU A 157 13.24 0.18 3.97
CA LEU A 157 13.76 -0.09 5.32
C LEU A 157 12.86 0.47 6.44
N SER A 158 12.19 1.60 6.20
CA SER A 158 11.33 2.27 7.16
C SER A 158 9.90 1.76 7.19
N PHE A 159 9.37 1.26 6.07
CA PHE A 159 7.98 0.84 5.91
C PHE A 159 7.80 -0.47 5.14
N GLY A 160 8.53 -0.62 4.02
CA GLY A 160 8.25 -1.65 3.01
C GLY A 160 8.87 -3.04 3.27
N LEU A 161 9.12 -3.77 2.18
CA LEU A 161 9.56 -5.17 2.20
C LEU A 161 10.79 -5.43 3.09
N LEU A 162 11.78 -4.54 3.07
CA LEU A 162 13.03 -4.77 3.82
C LEU A 162 12.76 -4.72 5.33
N LYS A 163 11.86 -3.84 5.78
CA LYS A 163 11.34 -3.84 7.16
C LYS A 163 10.57 -5.12 7.48
N LEU A 164 9.65 -5.53 6.60
CA LEU A 164 8.86 -6.76 6.77
C LEU A 164 9.77 -7.99 6.93
N LEU A 165 10.86 -8.05 6.17
CA LEU A 165 11.83 -9.14 6.20
C LEU A 165 12.90 -8.98 7.29
N ASN A 166 12.88 -7.88 8.05
CA ASN A 166 13.87 -7.52 9.06
C ASN A 166 15.31 -7.58 8.53
N ILE A 167 15.53 -7.00 7.35
CA ILE A 167 16.85 -6.97 6.71
C ILE A 167 17.76 -6.00 7.44
N ASN A 168 18.98 -6.45 7.75
CA ASN A 168 20.03 -5.56 8.24
C ASN A 168 20.60 -4.76 7.04
N PRO A 169 20.54 -3.42 7.06
CA PRO A 169 21.04 -2.60 5.95
C PRO A 169 22.55 -2.70 5.71
N ASP A 170 23.33 -3.12 6.71
CA ASP A 170 24.77 -3.40 6.54
C ASP A 170 25.06 -4.50 5.50
N GLN A 171 24.05 -5.29 5.11
CA GLN A 171 24.19 -6.38 4.13
C GLN A 171 24.41 -5.91 2.69
N PHE A 172 24.00 -4.69 2.33
CA PHE A 172 24.10 -4.18 0.96
C PHE A 172 24.97 -2.93 0.82
N GLY A 173 25.59 -2.45 1.90
CA GLY A 173 26.61 -1.41 1.88
C GLY A 173 26.08 0.00 2.19
N SER A 174 26.87 0.79 2.90
CA SER A 174 26.47 2.10 3.45
C SER A 174 26.15 3.17 2.40
N ASN A 175 26.46 2.95 1.12
CA ASN A 175 26.18 3.91 0.05
C ASN A 175 24.73 3.85 -0.45
N PHE A 176 23.99 2.80 -0.08
CA PHE A 176 22.64 2.54 -0.59
C PHE A 176 21.51 2.94 0.36
N PHE A 177 21.83 3.40 1.57
CA PHE A 177 20.86 3.88 2.55
C PHE A 177 21.48 4.99 3.41
N ASP A 178 20.65 5.79 4.05
CA ASP A 178 21.11 6.79 5.02
C ASP A 178 21.15 6.19 6.42
N LYS A 179 22.17 6.50 7.22
CA LYS A 179 22.32 5.92 8.57
C LYS A 179 21.18 6.30 9.52
N ASP A 180 20.61 7.48 9.31
CA ASP A 180 19.51 8.09 10.05
C ASP A 180 18.15 7.82 9.37
N TYR A 181 18.05 6.84 8.47
CA TYR A 181 16.81 6.57 7.73
C TYR A 181 15.57 6.42 8.64
N LEU A 182 15.70 5.83 9.84
CA LEU A 182 14.58 5.70 10.77
C LEU A 182 14.06 7.06 11.28
N ASP A 183 14.95 8.02 11.46
CA ASP A 183 14.58 9.35 11.95
C ASP A 183 13.90 10.18 10.86
N LYS A 184 14.15 9.85 9.59
CA LYS A 184 13.59 10.55 8.41
C LYS A 184 12.12 10.25 8.15
N TYR A 185 11.58 9.13 8.63
CA TYR A 185 10.20 8.73 8.33
C TYR A 185 9.31 8.71 9.56
N GLU A 186 8.09 9.22 9.41
CA GLU A 186 6.97 8.95 10.34
C GLU A 186 5.99 8.00 9.61
N THR A 187 5.64 6.88 10.24
CA THR A 187 4.79 5.85 9.60
C THR A 187 3.52 5.57 10.38
N HIS A 188 2.43 5.33 9.65
CA HIS A 188 1.16 4.85 10.18
C HIS A 188 0.77 3.56 9.46
N LYS A 189 0.30 2.56 10.20
CA LYS A 189 -0.25 1.32 9.65
C LYS A 189 -1.26 0.77 10.65
N PHE A 190 -2.51 0.68 10.24
CA PHE A 190 -3.59 0.14 11.07
C PHE A 190 -4.47 -0.78 10.23
N TYR A 191 -4.61 -2.03 10.67
CA TYR A 191 -5.49 -3.02 10.06
C TYR A 191 -6.81 -3.06 10.83
N GLY A 192 -7.91 -3.21 10.12
CA GLY A 192 -9.21 -3.41 10.74
C GLY A 192 -10.13 -4.26 9.90
N ASN A 193 -11.33 -4.48 10.42
CA ASN A 193 -12.34 -5.29 9.76
C ASN A 193 -13.76 -4.88 10.16
N SER A 194 -14.73 -5.24 9.32
CA SER A 194 -16.16 -4.91 9.51
C SER A 194 -16.85 -5.62 10.68
N VAL A 195 -16.22 -6.61 11.32
CA VAL A 195 -16.80 -7.34 12.46
C VAL A 195 -16.52 -6.57 13.76
N GLU A 196 -15.33 -6.00 13.89
CA GLU A 196 -14.89 -5.26 15.07
C GLU A 196 -15.11 -3.76 14.87
N THR A 197 -16.35 -3.32 15.08
CA THR A 197 -16.81 -1.94 14.77
C THR A 197 -16.01 -0.82 15.44
N HIS A 198 -15.36 -1.09 16.59
CA HIS A 198 -14.50 -0.13 17.27
C HIS A 198 -13.18 0.15 16.54
N LEU A 199 -12.75 -0.74 15.64
CA LEU A 199 -11.51 -0.56 14.87
C LEU A 199 -11.65 0.59 13.87
N LEU A 200 -12.85 0.81 13.32
CA LEU A 200 -13.11 1.87 12.35
C LEU A 200 -12.77 3.25 12.93
N SER A 201 -13.28 3.56 14.13
CA SER A 201 -13.01 4.85 14.78
C SER A 201 -11.53 5.00 15.17
N GLN A 202 -10.88 3.92 15.59
CA GLN A 202 -9.44 3.92 15.88
C GLN A 202 -8.58 4.17 14.63
N ALA A 203 -8.93 3.57 13.50
CA ALA A 203 -8.21 3.80 12.25
C ALA A 203 -8.40 5.20 11.72
N ALA A 204 -9.64 5.73 11.78
CA ALA A 204 -9.92 7.09 11.37
C ALA A 204 -9.17 8.12 12.23
N SER A 205 -9.19 7.94 13.55
CA SER A 205 -8.40 8.78 14.47
C SER A 205 -6.91 8.62 14.21
N GLY A 206 -6.40 7.40 14.06
CA GLY A 206 -4.98 7.15 13.84
C GLY A 206 -4.45 7.77 12.54
N LEU A 207 -5.22 7.72 11.46
CA LEU A 207 -4.85 8.36 10.20
C LEU A 207 -4.96 9.89 10.29
N ALA A 208 -5.96 10.44 10.98
CA ALA A 208 -6.06 11.88 11.24
C ALA A 208 -4.89 12.37 12.12
N ASP A 209 -4.50 11.61 13.15
CA ASP A 209 -3.34 11.88 13.99
C ASP A 209 -2.05 11.87 13.18
N TYR A 210 -1.91 10.91 12.26
CA TYR A 210 -0.79 10.88 11.32
C TYR A 210 -0.70 12.18 10.50
N PHE A 211 -1.80 12.64 9.90
CA PHE A 211 -1.80 13.92 9.17
C PHE A 211 -1.45 15.11 10.08
N ASN A 212 -1.95 15.11 11.33
CA ASN A 212 -1.65 16.16 12.30
C ASN A 212 -0.17 16.19 12.66
N LYS A 213 0.46 15.02 12.81
CA LYS A 213 1.91 14.89 13.05
C LYS A 213 2.72 15.40 11.86
N CYS A 214 2.32 15.09 10.63
CA CYS A 214 2.96 15.62 9.42
C CYS A 214 2.94 17.15 9.41
N LEU A 215 1.80 17.76 9.75
CA LEU A 215 1.68 19.22 9.85
C LEU A 215 2.56 19.79 10.97
N ARG A 216 2.65 19.12 12.12
CA ARG A 216 3.49 19.56 13.25
C ARG A 216 4.98 19.57 12.91
N HIS A 217 5.45 18.66 12.08
CA HIS A 217 6.81 18.70 11.54
C HIS A 217 7.08 19.93 10.66
N ASN A 218 6.03 20.64 10.25
CA ASN A 218 6.08 21.88 9.47
C ASN A 218 5.60 23.10 10.27
N ASN A 219 5.56 23.03 11.61
CA ASN A 219 5.08 24.09 12.51
C ASN A 219 3.58 24.42 12.41
N TYR A 220 2.76 23.55 11.81
CA TYR A 220 1.31 23.70 11.78
C TYR A 220 0.62 22.65 12.65
N GLN A 221 -0.62 22.95 13.02
CA GLN A 221 -1.49 22.00 13.69
C GLN A 221 -2.92 22.18 13.19
N MET A 222 -3.64 21.08 13.02
CA MET A 222 -5.07 21.16 12.73
C MET A 222 -5.83 21.78 13.91
N SER A 223 -6.82 22.62 13.60
CA SER A 223 -7.82 23.02 14.58
C SER A 223 -8.61 21.79 15.05
N ASN A 224 -9.19 21.84 16.26
CA ASN A 224 -10.02 20.74 16.75
C ASN A 224 -11.20 20.44 15.82
N VAL A 225 -11.78 21.48 15.20
CA VAL A 225 -12.88 21.32 14.23
C VAL A 225 -12.40 20.60 12.97
N THR A 226 -11.28 21.02 12.38
CA THR A 226 -10.67 20.37 11.21
C THR A 226 -10.33 18.91 11.50
N TYR A 227 -9.75 18.65 12.66
CA TYR A 227 -9.37 17.31 13.10
C TYR A 227 -10.60 16.38 13.23
N LEU A 228 -11.66 16.82 13.91
CA LEU A 228 -12.89 16.03 14.05
C LEU A 228 -13.60 15.82 12.72
N ASN A 229 -13.61 16.82 11.83
CA ASN A 229 -14.17 16.69 10.48
C ASN A 229 -13.39 15.66 9.66
N LEU A 230 -12.06 15.65 9.76
CA LEU A 230 -11.21 14.68 9.07
C LEU A 230 -11.46 13.25 9.59
N ILE A 231 -11.62 13.07 10.90
CA ILE A 231 -12.02 11.76 11.47
C ILE A 231 -13.37 11.33 10.89
N GLY A 232 -14.36 12.23 10.84
CA GLY A 232 -15.66 11.94 10.25
C GLY A 232 -15.55 11.52 8.78
N ALA A 233 -14.76 12.26 8.00
CA ALA A 233 -14.51 11.99 6.59
C ALA A 233 -13.88 10.60 6.35
N ILE A 234 -12.80 10.29 7.08
CA ILE A 234 -12.12 8.99 6.97
C ILE A 234 -13.03 7.85 7.45
N SER A 235 -13.78 8.06 8.55
CA SER A 235 -14.75 7.10 9.07
C SER A 235 -15.83 6.77 8.04
N GLU A 236 -16.32 7.78 7.32
CA GLU A 236 -17.30 7.58 6.26
C GLU A 236 -16.71 6.81 5.07
N ILE A 237 -15.47 7.11 4.67
CA ILE A 237 -14.77 6.38 3.61
C ILE A 237 -14.63 4.90 3.96
N ILE A 238 -14.16 4.57 5.16
CA ILE A 238 -13.99 3.18 5.62
C ILE A 238 -15.36 2.52 5.80
N GLY A 239 -16.30 3.19 6.45
CA GLY A 239 -17.65 2.69 6.69
C GLY A 239 -18.41 2.39 5.41
N ASN A 240 -18.28 3.24 4.39
CA ASN A 240 -18.85 2.97 3.07
C ASN A 240 -18.29 1.67 2.49
N ALA A 241 -16.99 1.38 2.67
CA ALA A 241 -16.42 0.13 2.18
C ALA A 241 -16.87 -1.11 2.97
N GLU A 242 -17.02 -1.00 4.29
CA GLU A 242 -17.56 -2.08 5.13
C GLU A 242 -19.02 -2.42 4.78
N GLU A 243 -19.86 -1.39 4.67
CA GLU A 243 -21.30 -1.56 4.44
C GLU A 243 -21.64 -2.08 3.05
N HIS A 244 -20.73 -1.88 2.09
CA HIS A 244 -20.97 -2.18 0.67
C HIS A 244 -20.35 -3.48 0.18
N ALA A 245 -19.60 -4.20 1.03
CA ALA A 245 -19.17 -5.55 0.73
C ALA A 245 -20.27 -6.57 1.05
N SER A 246 -20.38 -7.62 0.25
CA SER A 246 -21.29 -8.75 0.52
C SER A 246 -20.64 -9.93 1.20
N ALA A 247 -19.47 -9.72 1.80
CA ALA A 247 -18.79 -10.73 2.59
C ALA A 247 -19.13 -10.54 4.07
N ASP A 248 -19.19 -11.65 4.83
CA ASP A 248 -19.42 -11.62 6.28
C ASP A 248 -18.33 -10.83 7.03
N ARG A 249 -17.16 -10.66 6.39
CA ARG A 249 -16.03 -9.90 6.89
C ARG A 249 -15.34 -9.16 5.76
N VAL A 250 -15.15 -7.85 5.96
CA VAL A 250 -14.37 -6.95 5.11
C VAL A 250 -13.12 -6.59 5.85
N ASP A 251 -11.95 -6.95 5.32
CA ASP A 251 -10.68 -6.48 5.87
C ASP A 251 -10.26 -5.19 5.15
N TRP A 252 -9.72 -4.25 5.92
CA TRP A 252 -9.22 -2.99 5.42
C TRP A 252 -7.98 -2.53 6.17
N VAL A 253 -7.28 -1.56 5.59
CA VAL A 253 -6.06 -1.01 6.17
C VAL A 253 -5.93 0.48 5.85
N THR A 254 -5.45 1.24 6.82
CA THR A 254 -5.03 2.63 6.65
C THR A 254 -3.52 2.75 6.83
N LEU A 255 -2.88 3.49 5.94
CA LEU A 255 -1.43 3.60 5.82
C LEU A 255 -1.03 5.06 5.71
N GLY A 256 0.11 5.41 6.31
CA GLY A 256 0.77 6.70 6.17
C GLY A 256 2.29 6.51 6.17
N CYS A 257 2.98 7.30 5.35
CA CYS A 257 4.44 7.40 5.35
C CYS A 257 4.83 8.83 4.99
N TYR A 258 5.44 9.53 5.94
CA TYR A 258 5.88 10.91 5.79
C TYR A 258 7.39 10.93 5.68
N ASP A 259 7.92 11.48 4.59
CA ASP A 259 9.35 11.76 4.44
C ASP A 259 9.64 13.18 4.94
N LYS A 260 10.35 13.28 6.07
CA LYS A 260 10.70 14.57 6.68
C LYS A 260 11.70 15.37 5.84
N SER A 261 12.43 14.71 4.94
CA SER A 261 13.45 15.36 4.10
C SER A 261 12.81 16.18 2.98
N ASP A 262 11.78 15.60 2.36
CA ASP A 262 11.07 16.19 1.21
C ASP A 262 9.73 16.82 1.62
N HIS A 263 9.38 16.74 2.91
CA HIS A 263 8.08 17.11 3.46
C HIS A 263 6.90 16.47 2.71
N GLU A 264 7.13 15.27 2.16
CA GLU A 264 6.16 14.52 1.37
C GLU A 264 5.33 13.61 2.28
N CYS A 265 4.03 13.81 2.28
CA CYS A 265 3.07 12.97 2.96
C CYS A 265 2.45 11.99 1.96
N SER A 266 2.67 10.69 2.16
CA SER A 266 1.99 9.63 1.44
C SER A 266 0.96 8.94 2.33
N PHE A 267 -0.19 8.57 1.76
CA PHE A 267 -1.23 7.82 2.47
C PHE A 267 -1.92 6.79 1.57
N ALA A 268 -2.54 5.79 2.19
CA ALA A 268 -3.44 4.88 1.50
C ALA A 268 -4.52 4.32 2.44
N ILE A 269 -5.74 4.20 1.92
CA ILE A 269 -6.87 3.48 2.51
C ILE A 269 -7.21 2.36 1.52
N ILE A 270 -7.04 1.11 1.94
CA ILE A 270 -7.26 -0.05 1.08
C ILE A 270 -8.34 -0.91 1.71
N ASN A 271 -9.40 -1.15 0.97
CA ASN A 271 -10.54 -1.98 1.37
C ASN A 271 -10.69 -3.13 0.37
N TYR A 272 -10.75 -4.36 0.87
CA TYR A 272 -11.03 -5.53 0.01
C TYR A 272 -12.52 -5.85 0.01
N GLY A 273 -13.11 -6.14 -1.15
CA GLY A 273 -14.53 -6.48 -1.23
C GLY A 273 -15.15 -6.13 -2.57
N LYS A 274 -16.37 -5.59 -2.53
CA LYS A 274 -17.04 -5.10 -3.73
C LYS A 274 -16.51 -3.72 -4.12
N SER A 275 -16.38 -3.51 -5.43
CA SER A 275 -16.18 -2.18 -6.00
C SER A 275 -17.43 -1.31 -5.83
N PHE A 276 -17.29 0.01 -5.87
CA PHE A 276 -18.42 0.94 -5.85
C PHE A 276 -19.44 0.63 -6.94
N TYR A 277 -18.98 0.29 -8.14
CA TYR A 277 -19.87 -0.10 -9.22
C TYR A 277 -20.70 -1.35 -8.89
N GLN A 278 -20.08 -2.41 -8.36
CA GLN A 278 -20.81 -3.62 -7.93
C GLN A 278 -21.82 -3.27 -6.83
N SER A 279 -21.40 -2.46 -5.85
CA SER A 279 -22.25 -2.08 -4.72
C SER A 279 -23.44 -1.21 -5.15
N LEU A 280 -23.23 -0.24 -6.04
CA LEU A 280 -24.30 0.59 -6.59
C LEU A 280 -25.20 -0.22 -7.52
N LYS A 281 -24.66 -1.12 -8.36
CA LYS A 281 -25.47 -1.87 -9.33
C LYS A 281 -26.28 -3.02 -8.71
N GLU A 282 -25.75 -3.70 -7.69
CA GLU A 282 -26.40 -4.87 -7.07
C GLU A 282 -27.37 -4.52 -5.94
N SER A 283 -27.30 -3.31 -5.38
CA SER A 283 -28.09 -2.98 -4.20
C SER A 283 -29.60 -2.98 -4.50
N LYS A 284 -30.28 -4.03 -4.01
CA LYS A 284 -31.73 -4.03 -3.75
C LYS A 284 -32.13 -3.10 -2.58
N TYR A 285 -31.16 -2.37 -1.99
CA TYR A 285 -31.24 -1.70 -0.69
C TYR A 285 -30.76 -0.24 -0.67
N THR A 286 -30.34 0.32 -1.80
CA THR A 286 -30.12 1.77 -1.93
C THR A 286 -31.47 2.47 -1.93
N THR A 287 -31.58 3.58 -1.21
CA THR A 287 -32.73 4.48 -1.36
C THR A 287 -32.93 4.78 -2.85
N ALA A 288 -34.12 4.46 -3.36
CA ALA A 288 -34.45 4.48 -4.77
C ALA A 288 -34.04 5.79 -5.46
N THR A 289 -33.99 6.93 -4.76
CA THR A 289 -33.67 8.25 -5.32
C THR A 289 -32.23 8.40 -5.83
N ALA A 290 -31.18 7.96 -5.12
CA ALA A 290 -29.79 8.14 -5.58
C ALA A 290 -29.46 7.23 -6.78
N ILE A 291 -29.95 5.99 -6.75
CA ILE A 291 -29.87 5.08 -7.88
C ILE A 291 -30.77 5.54 -9.02
N THR A 292 -31.99 6.02 -8.77
CA THR A 292 -32.85 6.54 -9.84
C THR A 292 -32.23 7.79 -10.46
N GLU A 293 -31.60 8.69 -9.72
CA GLU A 293 -30.87 9.83 -10.33
C GLU A 293 -29.74 9.34 -11.25
N VAL A 294 -28.90 8.40 -10.78
CA VAL A 294 -27.80 7.83 -11.58
C VAL A 294 -28.32 7.00 -12.76
N GLN A 295 -29.24 6.07 -12.53
CA GLN A 295 -29.84 5.22 -13.55
C GLN A 295 -30.70 6.01 -14.54
N THR A 296 -31.39 7.08 -14.11
CA THR A 296 -32.13 7.98 -15.01
C THR A 296 -31.15 8.80 -15.84
N LEU A 297 -30.06 9.29 -15.25
CA LEU A 297 -28.95 9.90 -16.00
C LEU A 297 -28.42 8.92 -17.06
N VAL A 298 -28.13 7.68 -16.67
CA VAL A 298 -27.59 6.65 -17.56
C VAL A 298 -28.60 6.25 -18.64
N ALA A 299 -29.86 6.01 -18.26
CA ALA A 299 -30.92 5.60 -19.16
C ALA A 299 -31.29 6.69 -20.17
N ASN A 300 -31.40 7.95 -19.73
CA ASN A 300 -31.73 9.08 -20.60
C ASN A 300 -30.58 9.46 -21.54
N ASN A 301 -29.36 8.97 -21.27
CA ASN A 301 -28.17 9.29 -22.04
C ASN A 301 -27.48 8.04 -22.60
N LYS A 302 -28.20 6.92 -22.80
CA LYS A 302 -27.65 5.66 -23.31
C LYS A 302 -26.79 5.84 -24.56
N ASN A 303 -27.23 6.67 -25.51
CA ASN A 303 -26.48 6.95 -26.74
C ASN A 303 -25.16 7.68 -26.48
N PHE A 304 -25.11 8.55 -25.45
CA PHE A 304 -23.89 9.20 -25.03
C PHE A 304 -22.95 8.19 -24.35
N PHE A 305 -23.47 7.37 -23.43
CA PHE A 305 -22.69 6.33 -22.76
C PHE A 305 -22.12 5.31 -23.75
N GLN A 306 -22.91 4.88 -24.73
CA GLN A 306 -22.49 3.96 -25.78
C GLN A 306 -21.36 4.55 -26.64
N ARG A 307 -21.48 5.82 -27.08
CA ARG A 307 -20.41 6.52 -27.81
C ARG A 307 -19.13 6.70 -26.99
N GLN A 308 -19.27 6.92 -25.68
CA GLN A 308 -18.10 7.02 -24.81
C GLN A 308 -17.42 5.67 -24.63
N LEU A 309 -18.18 4.59 -24.39
CA LEU A 309 -17.65 3.23 -24.30
C LEU A 309 -16.91 2.81 -25.59
N GLU A 310 -17.41 3.23 -26.75
CA GLU A 310 -16.75 3.03 -28.05
C GLU A 310 -15.41 3.80 -28.15
N LYS A 311 -15.36 5.04 -27.63
CA LYS A 311 -14.14 5.88 -27.60
C LYS A 311 -13.09 5.40 -26.59
N PHE A 312 -13.48 4.88 -25.42
CA PHE A 312 -12.56 4.34 -24.41
C PHE A 312 -11.90 3.01 -24.83
N LYS A 313 -12.10 2.54 -26.08
CA LYS A 313 -11.45 1.33 -26.64
C LYS A 313 -11.56 0.08 -25.74
N LYS A 314 -12.76 -0.19 -25.21
CA LYS A 314 -13.15 -1.27 -24.26
C LYS A 314 -12.74 -0.95 -22.81
N VAL A 315 -13.45 -1.31 -21.73
CA VAL A 315 -14.26 -2.53 -21.46
C VAL A 315 -15.42 -2.26 -20.46
N SER A 316 -15.52 -1.11 -19.76
CA SER A 316 -16.43 -0.99 -18.61
C SER A 316 -17.13 0.38 -18.44
N GLU A 317 -18.38 0.35 -17.97
CA GLU A 317 -19.13 1.54 -17.51
C GLU A 317 -18.64 2.04 -16.13
N GLU A 318 -17.83 1.24 -15.43
CA GLU A 318 -17.30 1.49 -14.10
C GLU A 318 -16.70 2.89 -13.87
N PRO A 319 -15.92 3.47 -14.79
CA PRO A 319 -15.39 4.82 -14.61
C PRO A 319 -16.45 5.88 -14.36
N PHE A 320 -17.57 5.82 -15.10
CA PHE A 320 -18.67 6.76 -14.91
C PHE A 320 -19.37 6.56 -13.58
N TRP A 321 -19.62 5.31 -13.19
CA TRP A 321 -20.22 4.99 -11.90
C TRP A 321 -19.37 5.48 -10.72
N ASN A 322 -18.04 5.35 -10.83
CA ASN A 322 -17.13 5.85 -9.81
C ASN A 322 -17.11 7.40 -9.77
N ILE A 323 -17.20 8.11 -10.89
CA ILE A 323 -17.36 9.58 -10.89
C ILE A 323 -18.65 9.97 -10.16
N MET A 324 -19.76 9.27 -10.42
CA MET A 324 -21.01 9.53 -9.72
C MET A 324 -20.88 9.28 -8.22
N ALA A 325 -20.20 8.20 -7.82
CA ALA A 325 -19.96 7.88 -6.42
C ALA A 325 -19.13 8.95 -5.67
N LEU A 326 -18.33 9.77 -6.37
CA LEU A 326 -17.60 10.88 -5.76
C LEU A 326 -18.49 12.08 -5.37
N GLN A 327 -19.66 12.25 -5.99
CA GLN A 327 -20.43 13.49 -5.84
C GLN A 327 -21.13 13.58 -4.48
N ASP A 328 -21.21 14.80 -3.93
CA ASP A 328 -21.91 15.03 -2.66
C ASP A 328 -23.35 14.50 -2.72
N GLY A 329 -23.70 13.69 -1.72
CA GLY A 329 -25.04 13.17 -1.53
C GLY A 329 -25.49 12.16 -2.61
N ILE A 330 -24.56 11.53 -3.32
CA ILE A 330 -24.79 10.24 -3.97
C ILE A 330 -24.38 9.15 -2.98
N SER A 331 -25.35 8.77 -2.13
CA SER A 331 -25.20 7.72 -1.13
C SER A 331 -26.43 6.82 -1.12
N SER A 332 -26.21 5.55 -0.81
CA SER A 332 -27.28 4.54 -0.65
C SER A 332 -28.27 4.84 0.48
N LYS A 333 -27.92 5.74 1.41
CA LYS A 333 -28.67 6.01 2.65
C LYS A 333 -28.95 7.50 2.88
N ARG A 334 -29.14 8.29 1.81
CA ARG A 334 -29.31 9.76 1.92
C ARG A 334 -30.53 10.17 2.77
N THR A 335 -31.56 9.35 2.81
CA THR A 335 -32.72 9.54 3.68
C THR A 335 -32.59 8.64 4.91
N ASP A 336 -32.61 9.23 6.10
CA ASP A 336 -32.79 8.45 7.31
C ASP A 336 -34.19 7.82 7.27
N GLN A 337 -34.25 6.50 7.12
CA GLN A 337 -35.52 5.76 7.01
C GLN A 337 -36.40 5.88 8.26
N LYS A 338 -35.83 6.27 9.41
CA LYS A 338 -36.58 6.45 10.66
C LYS A 338 -37.16 7.86 10.82
N THR A 339 -36.52 8.88 10.25
CA THR A 339 -36.89 10.29 10.48
C THR A 339 -37.33 11.05 9.24
N GLY A 340 -37.12 10.51 8.03
CA GLY A 340 -37.49 11.14 6.76
C GLY A 340 -36.72 12.42 6.45
N LYS A 341 -35.72 12.80 7.27
CA LYS A 341 -34.91 14.00 7.09
C LYS A 341 -33.69 13.72 6.20
N ALA A 342 -33.25 14.74 5.47
CA ALA A 342 -32.00 14.71 4.72
C ALA A 342 -30.84 14.46 5.68
N SER A 343 -30.10 13.36 5.50
CA SER A 343 -28.88 13.10 6.26
C SER A 343 -27.69 13.81 5.61
N THR A 344 -26.68 14.17 6.41
CA THR A 344 -25.39 14.69 5.93
C THR A 344 -24.47 13.59 5.39
N ARG A 345 -24.95 12.33 5.28
CA ARG A 345 -24.18 11.19 4.78
C ARG A 345 -23.93 11.32 3.26
N GLY A 346 -22.74 10.91 2.80
CA GLY A 346 -22.31 11.00 1.41
C GLY A 346 -21.44 12.23 1.12
N GLN A 347 -20.68 12.72 2.11
CA GLN A 347 -19.83 13.92 2.01
C GLN A 347 -18.37 13.65 2.35
N GLY A 348 -18.06 12.58 3.09
CA GLY A 348 -16.73 12.35 3.65
C GLY A 348 -15.61 12.26 2.63
N LEU A 349 -15.84 11.72 1.43
CA LEU A 349 -14.80 11.70 0.40
C LEU A 349 -14.49 13.10 -0.15
N MET A 350 -15.50 13.94 -0.32
CA MET A 350 -15.30 15.34 -0.72
C MET A 350 -14.65 16.18 0.38
N ASP A 351 -15.04 15.96 1.64
CA ASP A 351 -14.38 16.58 2.81
C ASP A 351 -12.89 16.20 2.85
N PHE A 352 -12.58 14.93 2.60
CA PHE A 352 -11.22 14.44 2.55
C PHE A 352 -10.42 15.06 1.39
N LEU A 353 -10.98 15.13 0.19
CA LEU A 353 -10.30 15.76 -0.96
C LEU A 353 -10.06 17.26 -0.73
N GLN A 354 -11.03 17.98 -0.17
CA GLN A 354 -10.86 19.40 0.18
C GLN A 354 -9.80 19.61 1.26
N PHE A 355 -9.71 18.69 2.24
CA PHE A 355 -8.63 18.71 3.22
C PHE A 355 -7.26 18.61 2.53
N ILE A 356 -7.08 17.64 1.61
CA ILE A 356 -5.82 17.48 0.86
C ILE A 356 -5.52 18.70 0.00
N GLU A 357 -6.51 19.23 -0.74
CA GLU A 357 -6.38 20.46 -1.54
C GLU A 357 -5.94 21.66 -0.69
N GLY A 358 -6.48 21.75 0.53
CA GLY A 358 -6.21 22.83 1.47
C GLY A 358 -4.85 22.77 2.14
N ILE A 359 -4.19 21.60 2.23
CA ILE A 359 -2.90 21.48 2.92
C ILE A 359 -1.71 21.16 2.00
N GLY A 360 -1.97 20.56 0.85
CA GLY A 360 -0.93 20.12 -0.06
C GLY A 360 -0.59 21.17 -1.10
N VAL A 361 0.69 21.30 -1.43
CA VAL A 361 1.13 22.15 -2.55
C VAL A 361 0.52 21.63 -3.85
N LYS A 362 -0.27 22.46 -4.53
CA LYS A 362 -1.10 22.09 -5.70
C LYS A 362 -0.37 21.23 -6.73
N ASP A 363 0.85 21.61 -7.11
CA ASP A 363 1.61 20.91 -8.16
C ASP A 363 2.15 19.53 -7.75
N THR A 364 2.13 19.23 -6.45
CA THR A 364 2.62 17.97 -5.87
C THR A 364 1.50 17.06 -5.41
N SER A 365 0.34 17.63 -5.10
CA SER A 365 -0.81 16.93 -4.54
C SER A 365 -1.48 16.05 -5.59
N LYS A 366 -1.46 14.74 -5.35
CA LYS A 366 -2.05 13.74 -6.23
C LYS A 366 -2.80 12.70 -5.40
N VAL A 367 -4.00 12.37 -5.82
CA VAL A 367 -4.83 11.29 -5.25
C VAL A 367 -5.28 10.38 -6.38
N SER A 368 -5.11 9.08 -6.18
CA SER A 368 -5.62 8.01 -7.03
C SER A 368 -6.69 7.25 -6.28
N PHE A 369 -7.85 7.14 -6.92
CA PHE A 369 -8.99 6.37 -6.46
C PHE A 369 -9.21 5.21 -7.44
N ILE A 370 -8.93 3.98 -7.01
CA ILE A 370 -9.12 2.77 -7.81
C ILE A 370 -10.24 1.96 -7.21
N SER A 371 -11.24 1.60 -8.01
CA SER A 371 -12.36 0.75 -7.60
C SER A 371 -12.83 -0.07 -8.78
N GLY A 372 -12.71 -1.40 -8.66
CA GLY A 372 -12.98 -2.32 -9.76
C GLY A 372 -12.03 -2.09 -10.95
N LYS A 373 -12.59 -1.94 -12.15
CA LYS A 373 -11.90 -1.65 -13.42
C LYS A 373 -11.78 -0.15 -13.71
N SER A 374 -11.78 0.69 -12.68
CA SER A 374 -11.73 2.13 -12.86
C SER A 374 -10.73 2.77 -11.93
N LYS A 375 -10.02 3.75 -12.48
CA LYS A 375 -9.15 4.66 -11.76
C LYS A 375 -9.58 6.10 -12.03
N LEU A 376 -9.70 6.88 -10.97
CA LEU A 376 -9.83 8.33 -11.02
C LEU A 376 -8.54 8.94 -10.47
N PHE A 377 -7.89 9.78 -11.28
CA PHE A 377 -6.66 10.49 -10.92
C PHE A 377 -6.98 11.98 -10.71
N ILE A 378 -6.71 12.44 -9.49
CA ILE A 378 -7.03 13.78 -9.01
C ILE A 378 -5.71 14.46 -8.66
N ASP A 379 -5.29 15.40 -9.49
CA ASP A 379 -4.15 16.31 -9.26
C ASP A 379 -4.61 17.76 -9.07
N PHE A 380 -5.90 17.92 -8.74
CA PHE A 380 -6.55 19.22 -8.49
C PHE A 380 -6.48 20.22 -9.66
N SER A 381 -6.16 19.75 -10.89
CA SER A 381 -6.29 20.57 -12.11
C SER A 381 -7.75 20.90 -12.45
N TYR A 382 -8.68 20.07 -11.97
CA TYR A 382 -10.13 20.29 -12.02
C TYR A 382 -10.63 20.64 -10.62
N PRO A 383 -11.16 21.85 -10.41
CA PRO A 383 -11.55 22.30 -9.07
C PRO A 383 -12.88 21.67 -8.63
N ILE A 384 -13.08 21.64 -7.31
CA ILE A 384 -14.35 21.26 -6.70
C ILE A 384 -15.31 22.46 -6.76
N HIS A 385 -16.47 22.27 -7.40
CA HIS A 385 -17.48 23.32 -7.59
C HIS A 385 -18.69 23.10 -6.69
N TYR A 386 -19.26 24.19 -6.16
CA TYR A 386 -20.59 24.15 -5.54
C TYR A 386 -21.67 24.32 -6.62
N VAL A 387 -22.57 23.36 -6.72
CA VAL A 387 -23.71 23.35 -7.65
C VAL A 387 -25.00 23.45 -6.85
N GLN A 388 -25.88 24.35 -7.28
CA GLN A 388 -27.21 24.50 -6.71
C GLN A 388 -28.11 23.32 -7.15
N ILE A 389 -28.71 22.63 -6.18
CA ILE A 389 -29.70 21.57 -6.37
C ILE A 389 -31.03 22.08 -5.80
N GLY A 390 -32.00 22.36 -6.67
CA GLY A 390 -33.27 22.96 -6.25
C GLY A 390 -33.11 24.34 -5.62
N ALA A 391 -34.09 24.77 -4.83
CA ALA A 391 -34.15 26.14 -4.31
C ALA A 391 -33.11 26.46 -3.22
N ASN A 392 -32.78 25.49 -2.34
CA ASN A 392 -32.07 25.78 -1.08
C ASN A 392 -30.86 24.88 -0.79
N GLU A 393 -30.47 23.96 -1.66
CA GLU A 393 -29.36 23.02 -1.41
C GLU A 393 -28.17 23.33 -2.34
N LYS A 394 -26.96 23.46 -1.77
CA LYS A 394 -25.71 23.49 -2.54
C LYS A 394 -24.94 22.21 -2.28
N ARG A 395 -24.38 21.62 -3.34
CA ARG A 395 -23.59 20.40 -3.27
C ARG A 395 -22.26 20.56 -3.97
N ARG A 396 -21.20 19.92 -3.45
CA ARG A 396 -19.92 19.88 -4.14
C ARG A 396 -19.96 18.88 -5.29
N ARG A 397 -19.29 19.26 -6.37
CA ARG A 397 -19.13 18.47 -7.58
C ARG A 397 -17.70 18.53 -8.05
N ILE A 398 -17.15 17.38 -8.40
CA ILE A 398 -15.88 17.25 -9.12
C ILE A 398 -16.15 16.48 -10.41
N VAL A 399 -15.74 17.05 -11.54
CA VAL A 399 -15.85 16.41 -12.85
C VAL A 399 -14.60 16.75 -13.66
N PHE A 400 -14.20 15.83 -14.51
CA PHE A 400 -12.91 15.89 -15.18
C PHE A 400 -13.08 16.41 -16.60
N ASN A 401 -13.76 17.54 -16.76
CA ASN A 401 -13.90 18.16 -18.08
C ASN A 401 -14.06 19.67 -17.99
N LYS A 402 -13.64 20.35 -19.05
CA LYS A 402 -13.62 21.82 -19.13
C LYS A 402 -15.01 22.46 -19.04
N PHE A 403 -16.07 21.69 -19.29
CA PHE A 403 -17.44 22.19 -19.29
C PHE A 403 -18.15 22.01 -17.94
N ASN A 404 -17.49 21.43 -16.95
CA ASN A 404 -18.08 21.11 -15.65
C ASN A 404 -19.40 20.30 -15.77
N LYS A 405 -19.44 19.34 -16.70
CA LYS A 405 -20.62 18.51 -16.97
C LYS A 405 -20.40 17.08 -16.50
N LEU A 406 -21.29 16.60 -15.63
CA LEU A 406 -21.27 15.20 -15.17
C LEU A 406 -21.46 14.21 -16.34
N LEU A 407 -22.32 14.58 -17.29
CA LEU A 407 -22.54 13.89 -18.57
C LEU A 407 -21.72 14.51 -19.72
N GLY A 408 -20.49 14.91 -19.43
CA GLY A 408 -19.53 15.43 -20.41
C GLY A 408 -18.51 14.37 -20.81
N GLU A 409 -17.83 14.60 -21.94
CA GLU A 409 -16.60 13.88 -22.27
C GLU A 409 -15.56 14.20 -21.20
N GLN A 410 -15.16 13.18 -20.45
CA GLN A 410 -14.18 13.29 -19.38
C GLN A 410 -12.77 13.21 -19.95
N ASP A 411 -11.83 13.85 -19.27
CA ASP A 411 -10.41 13.78 -19.54
C ASP A 411 -9.93 12.34 -19.32
N SER A 412 -9.42 11.73 -20.39
CA SER A 412 -8.95 10.35 -20.40
C SER A 412 -7.71 10.12 -19.52
N ASP A 413 -6.96 11.19 -19.21
CA ASP A 413 -5.80 11.10 -18.32
C ASP A 413 -6.21 11.12 -16.84
N LYS A 414 -7.46 11.52 -16.55
CA LYS A 414 -8.02 11.57 -15.19
C LYS A 414 -8.99 10.42 -14.93
N VAL A 415 -9.75 10.01 -15.94
CA VAL A 415 -10.77 8.97 -15.84
C VAL A 415 -10.35 7.79 -16.69
N ILE A 416 -9.81 6.78 -16.03
CA ILE A 416 -9.11 5.68 -16.70
C ILE A 416 -9.88 4.37 -16.49
N SER A 417 -10.11 3.64 -17.59
CA SER A 417 -10.59 2.27 -17.55
C SER A 417 -9.39 1.33 -17.42
N LEU A 418 -9.40 0.49 -16.40
CA LEU A 418 -8.37 -0.51 -16.15
C LEU A 418 -8.68 -1.81 -16.91
N GLU A 419 -7.66 -2.48 -17.42
CA GLU A 419 -7.82 -3.82 -18.01
C GLU A 419 -8.19 -4.83 -16.93
N GLU A 420 -7.46 -4.78 -15.82
CA GLU A 420 -7.58 -5.61 -14.64
C GLU A 420 -8.43 -4.94 -13.54
N SER A 421 -9.16 -5.76 -12.78
CA SER A 421 -10.05 -5.27 -11.72
C SER A 421 -9.40 -5.41 -10.35
N PHE A 422 -9.46 -4.36 -9.52
CA PHE A 422 -9.14 -4.48 -8.10
C PHE A 422 -10.38 -4.92 -7.29
N PRO A 423 -10.30 -5.97 -6.46
CA PRO A 423 -11.40 -6.41 -5.61
C PRO A 423 -11.58 -5.46 -4.42
N GLY A 424 -12.34 -4.39 -4.61
CA GLY A 424 -12.66 -3.41 -3.57
C GLY A 424 -12.30 -1.99 -3.99
N THR A 425 -11.70 -1.23 -3.08
CA THR A 425 -11.28 0.17 -3.33
C THR A 425 -9.89 0.45 -2.77
N ILE A 426 -9.09 1.22 -3.51
CA ILE A 426 -7.85 1.84 -3.06
C ILE A 426 -8.01 3.35 -3.19
N ILE A 427 -7.86 4.07 -2.08
CA ILE A 427 -7.68 5.54 -2.09
C ILE A 427 -6.25 5.79 -1.64
N SER A 428 -5.41 6.29 -2.52
CA SER A 428 -3.99 6.53 -2.22
C SER A 428 -3.58 7.89 -2.74
N GLY A 429 -2.68 8.57 -2.04
CA GLY A 429 -2.23 9.88 -2.48
C GLY A 429 -0.89 10.26 -1.90
N LYS A 430 -0.31 11.29 -2.50
CA LYS A 430 0.89 11.96 -2.03
C LYS A 430 0.72 13.47 -2.19
N PHE A 431 1.26 14.24 -1.24
CA PHE A 431 1.30 15.70 -1.31
C PHE A 431 2.46 16.23 -0.48
N THR A 432 3.05 17.33 -0.91
CA THR A 432 4.07 18.04 -0.14
C THR A 432 3.40 19.07 0.77
N ILE A 433 3.85 19.14 2.02
CA ILE A 433 3.49 20.20 2.96
C ILE A 433 4.55 21.28 2.88
N ASN A 434 4.15 22.54 2.71
CA ASN A 434 5.09 23.66 2.63
C ASN A 434 4.56 24.86 3.41
N GLU A 435 5.35 25.36 4.35
CA GLU A 435 5.02 26.52 5.19
C GLU A 435 4.67 27.77 4.37
N LYS A 436 5.47 28.11 3.36
CA LYS A 436 5.20 29.27 2.51
C LYS A 436 3.87 29.14 1.76
N TYR A 437 3.53 27.92 1.33
CA TYR A 437 2.25 27.67 0.68
C TYR A 437 1.09 27.81 1.66
N LEU A 438 1.19 27.18 2.83
CA LEU A 438 0.16 27.26 3.88
C LEU A 438 -0.05 28.69 4.39
N ASP A 439 1.00 29.50 4.48
CA ASP A 439 0.89 30.91 4.83
C ASP A 439 0.27 31.76 3.70
N SER A 440 0.45 31.37 2.44
CA SER A 440 -0.12 32.10 1.29
C SER A 440 -1.62 31.89 1.09
N ILE A 441 -2.19 30.87 1.73
CA ILE A 441 -3.62 30.53 1.66
C ILE A 441 -4.39 30.84 2.95
N LYS A 442 -3.71 31.42 3.95
CA LYS A 442 -4.36 32.10 5.09
C LYS A 442 -4.96 33.42 4.62
#